data_AF-A0A2V8J277-F1
#
_entry.id   AF-A0A2V8J277-F1
#
_cell.length_a   1.000
_cell.length_b   1.000
_cell.length_c   1.000
_cell.angle_alpha   90.00
_cell.angle_beta   90.00
_cell.angle_gamma   90.00
#
_symmetry.space_group_name_H-M   'P 1'
#
loop_
_entity.id
_entity.type
_entity.pdbx_description
1 polymer ?
#
loop_
_entity_poly.entity_id
_entity_poly.type
_entity_poly.pdbx_seq_one_letter_code
_entity_poly.pdbx_strand_id
1 'polypeptide(L)'
;MMNKRKIATKKIFASVLCLTAAATLTGQQGATKDPYQRSAEIYQMKTSAAEGPQRGEELYYYKCWYCHNKYAKTGPSLKDIFKRDRLRSGQPVSDAAIIEKIRQGGQLMPAYRYTLSDPDLTDLLSYFKSDKCCFEGDEPPSNPRYRAAAAGSVTNNSARRTLLGGARGTVHGTKREPLEGIMVQLISTSSGIRSTVYSDVDGRYEFPILDPGTYALRIARPLEFKPYVRESVRIEGATSLADIVLERVTDKEVLPPTPEILAQLTGAEWMLNLPGNGEEKRTFSLTCGFGCHSYQQIFRTRYDEAGWRSIVRRMMTGAGSPLINVREPGPQSRGRAGRPISEELEIVAKWLARVRGPDSKDAPLHYLPPPRGVSTRVVVTEYELPRQLLAPHDVHGDSKGNIWYTAHRS
;
A
#
# COMPACT_ATOMS: atom_id res chain seq x y z
N MET A 1 -14.42 -83.46 22.52
CA MET A 1 -13.51 -82.87 23.52
C MET A 1 -12.85 -81.64 22.93
N MET A 2 -12.61 -80.62 23.76
CA MET A 2 -12.06 -79.28 23.51
C MET A 2 -11.06 -79.17 22.34
N ASN A 3 -10.96 -78.08 21.58
CA ASN A 3 -10.67 -76.74 22.09
C ASN A 3 -10.85 -75.67 20.99
N LYS A 4 -11.69 -74.65 21.21
CA LYS A 4 -11.77 -73.46 20.34
C LYS A 4 -10.62 -72.52 20.71
N ARG A 5 -9.69 -72.26 19.79
CA ARG A 5 -8.78 -71.11 19.88
C ARG A 5 -9.09 -70.11 18.77
N LYS A 6 -9.63 -68.96 19.19
CA LYS A 6 -9.84 -67.76 18.38
C LYS A 6 -8.49 -67.24 17.87
N ILE A 7 -8.37 -67.07 16.56
CA ILE A 7 -7.27 -66.31 15.95
C ILE A 7 -7.66 -64.84 16.02
N ALA A 8 -6.96 -64.09 16.87
CA ALA A 8 -7.08 -62.64 16.98
C ALA A 8 -6.10 -61.99 15.98
N THR A 9 -6.63 -61.28 15.00
CA THR A 9 -5.89 -60.46 14.05
C THR A 9 -5.29 -59.25 14.78
N LYS A 10 -3.99 -59.28 15.08
CA LYS A 10 -3.24 -58.12 15.58
C LYS A 10 -3.13 -57.08 14.46
N LYS A 11 -3.85 -55.96 14.58
CA LYS A 11 -3.56 -54.73 13.83
C LYS A 11 -2.23 -54.17 14.33
N ILE A 12 -1.23 -54.16 13.46
CA ILE A 12 0.03 -53.45 13.69
C ILE A 12 -0.25 -51.96 13.47
N PHE A 13 -0.27 -51.18 14.55
CA PHE A 13 -0.18 -49.72 14.47
C PHE A 13 1.28 -49.37 14.17
N ALA A 14 1.56 -48.95 12.93
CA ALA A 14 2.81 -48.26 12.63
C ALA A 14 2.67 -46.80 13.09
N SER A 15 3.24 -46.48 14.25
CA SER A 15 3.45 -45.10 14.68
C SER A 15 4.44 -44.45 13.71
N VAL A 16 3.93 -43.58 12.83
CA VAL A 16 4.77 -42.68 12.02
C VAL A 16 5.28 -41.59 12.97
N LEU A 17 6.50 -41.79 13.48
CA LEU A 17 7.28 -40.75 14.13
C LEU A 17 7.68 -39.75 13.03
N CYS A 18 6.93 -38.66 12.89
CA CYS A 18 7.26 -37.60 11.95
C CYS A 18 8.47 -36.83 12.52
N LEU A 19 9.69 -37.25 12.14
CA LEU A 19 10.88 -36.44 12.33
C LEU A 19 10.72 -35.17 11.49
N THR A 20 10.29 -34.07 12.10
CA THR A 20 10.45 -32.74 11.52
C THR A 20 11.93 -32.40 11.56
N ALA A 21 12.64 -32.71 10.47
CA ALA A 21 13.97 -32.19 10.22
C ALA A 21 13.86 -30.66 10.14
N ALA A 22 14.30 -29.98 11.20
CA ALA A 22 14.55 -28.55 11.16
C ALA A 22 15.71 -28.31 10.19
N ALA A 23 15.38 -27.93 8.95
CA ALA A 23 16.37 -27.45 8.00
C ALA A 23 16.88 -26.09 8.49
N THR A 24 18.08 -26.07 9.04
CA THR A 24 18.90 -24.86 9.17
C THR A 24 19.21 -24.36 7.75
N LEU A 25 18.40 -23.42 7.26
CA LEU A 25 18.63 -22.71 6.01
C LEU A 25 19.69 -21.62 6.21
N THR A 26 20.96 -22.03 6.22
CA THR A 26 22.05 -21.18 5.72
C THR A 26 21.97 -21.19 4.20
N GLY A 27 21.37 -20.18 3.58
CA GLY A 27 21.19 -20.19 2.12
C GLY A 27 20.55 -18.93 1.57
N GLN A 28 21.40 -18.06 1.06
CA GLN A 28 21.08 -16.87 0.28
C GLN A 28 20.20 -17.23 -0.94
N GLN A 29 18.94 -16.79 -0.96
CA GLN A 29 18.10 -16.78 -2.16
C GLN A 29 17.51 -15.39 -2.32
N GLY A 30 17.79 -14.73 -3.46
CA GLY A 30 17.06 -13.54 -3.85
C GLY A 30 15.58 -13.90 -3.94
N ALA A 31 14.76 -13.32 -3.06
CA ALA A 31 13.34 -13.64 -3.02
C ALA A 31 12.71 -13.23 -4.37
N THR A 32 11.90 -14.11 -4.97
CA THR A 32 11.13 -13.75 -6.18
C THR A 32 10.06 -12.69 -5.88
N LYS A 33 9.68 -12.54 -4.60
CA LYS A 33 8.71 -11.57 -4.10
C LYS A 33 9.06 -11.19 -2.66
N ASP A 34 8.89 -9.92 -2.31
CA ASP A 34 8.94 -9.44 -0.93
C ASP A 34 7.52 -9.44 -0.32
N PRO A 35 7.18 -10.33 0.64
CA PRO A 35 5.87 -10.36 1.29
C PRO A 35 5.64 -9.15 2.22
N TYR A 36 6.69 -8.37 2.49
CA TYR A 36 6.62 -7.17 3.32
C TYR A 36 6.48 -5.87 2.50
N GLN A 37 6.43 -5.96 1.16
CA GLN A 37 6.29 -4.79 0.29
C GLN A 37 4.87 -4.18 0.40
N ARG A 38 4.67 -3.34 1.41
CA ARG A 38 3.36 -2.79 1.77
C ARG A 38 2.73 -1.93 0.68
N SER A 39 3.54 -1.23 -0.11
CA SER A 39 3.02 -0.39 -1.19
C SER A 39 2.26 -1.20 -2.24
N ALA A 40 2.70 -2.43 -2.55
CA ALA A 40 1.99 -3.31 -3.48
C ALA A 40 0.60 -3.70 -2.95
N GLU A 41 0.50 -4.01 -1.66
CA GLU A 41 -0.79 -4.34 -1.02
C GLU A 41 -1.73 -3.13 -0.97
N ILE A 42 -1.22 -1.96 -0.58
CA ILE A 42 -2.00 -0.71 -0.52
C ILE A 42 -2.59 -0.36 -1.88
N TYR A 43 -1.79 -0.44 -2.94
CA TYR A 43 -2.23 -0.04 -4.27
C TYR A 43 -3.10 -1.09 -4.98
N GLN A 44 -3.13 -2.32 -4.48
CA GLN A 44 -4.03 -3.39 -4.95
C GLN A 44 -5.25 -3.59 -4.03
N MET A 45 -5.38 -2.77 -2.98
CA MET A 45 -6.43 -2.85 -1.97
C MET A 45 -6.49 -4.25 -1.34
N LYS A 46 -5.34 -4.71 -0.82
CA LYS A 46 -5.14 -6.05 -0.21
C LYS A 46 -4.52 -5.96 1.18
N THR A 47 -4.69 -4.83 1.88
CA THR A 47 -4.08 -4.64 3.20
C THR A 47 -4.87 -5.29 4.33
N SER A 48 -6.19 -5.42 4.14
CA SER A 48 -7.12 -6.00 5.11
C SER A 48 -7.35 -7.50 4.89
N ALA A 49 -7.40 -7.95 3.64
CA ALA A 49 -7.50 -9.35 3.23
C ALA A 49 -7.06 -9.52 1.77
N ALA A 50 -6.74 -10.75 1.37
CA ALA A 50 -6.37 -11.07 0.00
C ALA A 50 -7.58 -11.09 -0.97
N GLU A 51 -8.75 -11.48 -0.46
CA GLU A 51 -10.03 -11.63 -1.18
C GLU A 51 -11.21 -11.67 -0.18
N GLY A 52 -12.44 -11.71 -0.69
CA GLY A 52 -13.67 -11.85 0.08
C GLY A 52 -14.22 -10.52 0.64
N PRO A 53 -15.21 -10.57 1.55
CA PRO A 53 -15.96 -9.39 1.98
C PRO A 53 -15.08 -8.37 2.72
N GLN A 54 -14.02 -8.82 3.40
CA GLN A 54 -13.10 -7.91 4.08
C GLN A 54 -12.26 -7.10 3.08
N ARG A 55 -11.84 -7.71 1.96
CA ARG A 55 -11.21 -6.98 0.86
C ARG A 55 -12.22 -6.11 0.12
N GLY A 56 -13.45 -6.59 -0.04
CA GLY A 56 -14.57 -5.82 -0.60
C GLY A 56 -14.84 -4.53 0.17
N GLU A 57 -14.72 -4.54 1.50
CA GLU A 57 -14.79 -3.34 2.34
C GLU A 57 -13.69 -2.32 2.01
N GLU A 58 -12.44 -2.77 1.86
CA GLU A 58 -11.31 -1.91 1.49
C GLU A 58 -11.48 -1.31 0.08
N LEU A 59 -11.94 -2.11 -0.88
CA LEU A 59 -12.29 -1.63 -2.21
C LEU A 59 -13.42 -0.60 -2.15
N TYR A 60 -14.47 -0.88 -1.39
CA TYR A 60 -15.59 0.03 -1.19
C TYR A 60 -15.10 1.34 -0.58
N TYR A 61 -14.26 1.31 0.45
CA TYR A 61 -13.67 2.50 1.05
C TYR A 61 -12.95 3.39 0.02
N TYR A 62 -12.06 2.83 -0.77
CA TYR A 62 -11.25 3.62 -1.72
C TYR A 62 -11.99 4.04 -3.00
N LYS A 63 -13.00 3.28 -3.44
CA LYS A 63 -13.62 3.46 -4.77
C LYS A 63 -15.10 3.86 -4.72
N CYS A 64 -15.79 3.63 -3.62
CA CYS A 64 -17.25 3.81 -3.55
C CYS A 64 -17.68 4.75 -2.44
N TRP A 65 -17.11 4.59 -1.25
CA TRP A 65 -17.54 5.22 0.00
C TRP A 65 -17.61 6.74 -0.12
N TYR A 66 -16.67 7.33 -0.85
CA TYR A 66 -16.62 8.75 -1.12
C TYR A 66 -17.91 9.37 -1.73
N CYS A 67 -18.73 8.57 -2.42
CA CYS A 67 -20.08 8.95 -2.87
C CYS A 67 -21.19 8.25 -2.08
N HIS A 68 -20.94 7.04 -1.58
CA HIS A 68 -21.96 6.10 -1.13
C HIS A 68 -22.05 5.94 0.39
N ASN A 69 -21.74 7.00 1.14
CA ASN A 69 -21.82 7.04 2.61
C ASN A 69 -23.04 7.83 3.12
N LYS A 70 -23.29 7.82 4.44
CA LYS A 70 -24.45 8.52 5.04
C LYS A 70 -24.37 10.05 5.00
N TYR A 71 -23.19 10.63 4.75
CA TYR A 71 -22.94 12.07 4.77
C TYR A 71 -23.05 12.72 3.38
N ALA A 72 -22.66 12.00 2.32
CA ALA A 72 -22.66 12.49 0.96
C ALA A 72 -24.08 12.57 0.39
N LYS A 73 -24.39 13.66 -0.31
CA LYS A 73 -25.70 13.88 -0.95
C LYS A 73 -25.77 13.41 -2.41
N THR A 74 -24.65 12.93 -2.96
CA THR A 74 -24.47 12.67 -4.40
C THR A 74 -24.77 11.23 -4.80
N GLY A 75 -24.30 10.25 -4.03
CA GLY A 75 -24.57 8.84 -4.26
C GLY A 75 -25.73 8.32 -3.40
N PRO A 76 -26.54 7.37 -3.90
CA PRO A 76 -27.50 6.67 -3.04
C PRO A 76 -26.75 5.84 -2.00
N SER A 77 -27.33 5.67 -0.80
CA SER A 77 -26.83 4.68 0.15
C SER A 77 -26.83 3.29 -0.49
N LEU A 78 -25.78 2.50 -0.24
CA LEU A 78 -25.68 1.10 -0.66
C LEU A 78 -26.00 0.11 0.46
N LYS A 79 -26.29 0.61 1.67
CA LYS A 79 -26.72 -0.24 2.79
C LYS A 79 -27.98 -1.01 2.40
N ASP A 80 -27.98 -2.31 2.68
CA ASP A 80 -29.09 -3.22 2.38
C ASP A 80 -29.51 -3.22 0.89
N ILE A 81 -28.59 -2.97 -0.05
CA ILE A 81 -28.93 -2.88 -1.48
C ILE A 81 -29.66 -4.12 -2.00
N PHE A 82 -29.29 -5.32 -1.53
CA PHE A 82 -29.90 -6.59 -1.92
C PHE A 82 -31.30 -6.83 -1.32
N LYS A 83 -31.72 -6.01 -0.34
CA LYS A 83 -33.09 -6.06 0.20
C LYS A 83 -34.07 -5.18 -0.58
N ARG A 84 -33.62 -4.49 -1.62
CA ARG A 84 -34.44 -3.59 -2.44
C ARG A 84 -34.93 -4.32 -3.68
N ASP A 85 -36.13 -3.98 -4.13
CA ASP A 85 -36.68 -4.56 -5.36
C ASP A 85 -35.94 -4.07 -6.61
N ARG A 86 -35.58 -2.78 -6.64
CA ARG A 86 -34.99 -2.11 -7.81
C ARG A 86 -33.83 -1.19 -7.44
N LEU A 87 -32.86 -1.12 -8.35
CA LEU A 87 -31.81 -0.10 -8.36
C LEU A 87 -32.39 1.28 -8.69
N ARG A 88 -31.63 2.35 -8.42
CA ARG A 88 -31.99 3.72 -8.83
C ARG A 88 -32.10 3.89 -10.35
N SER A 89 -31.48 2.99 -11.13
CA SER A 89 -31.64 2.91 -12.58
C SER A 89 -32.99 2.31 -13.02
N GLY A 90 -33.80 1.79 -12.09
CA GLY A 90 -35.06 1.09 -12.37
C GLY A 90 -34.91 -0.41 -12.62
N GLN A 91 -33.70 -0.92 -12.84
CA GLN A 91 -33.47 -2.36 -13.01
C GLN A 91 -33.74 -3.14 -11.72
N PRO A 92 -34.29 -4.37 -11.78
CA PRO A 92 -34.35 -5.26 -10.62
C PRO A 92 -32.97 -5.48 -9.99
N VAL A 93 -32.91 -5.56 -8.67
CA VAL A 93 -31.63 -5.82 -7.99
C VAL A 93 -31.18 -7.25 -8.27
N SER A 94 -29.96 -7.38 -8.78
CA SER A 94 -29.24 -8.64 -8.96
C SER A 94 -27.75 -8.39 -8.99
N ASP A 95 -26.94 -9.45 -8.80
CA ASP A 95 -25.48 -9.40 -8.93
C ASP A 95 -25.06 -8.78 -10.28
N ALA A 96 -25.68 -9.25 -11.37
CA ALA A 96 -25.40 -8.78 -12.72
C ALA A 96 -25.76 -7.30 -12.90
N ALA A 97 -26.91 -6.86 -12.40
CA ALA A 97 -27.34 -5.46 -12.51
C ALA A 97 -26.42 -4.51 -11.71
N ILE A 98 -25.97 -4.92 -10.52
CA ILE A 98 -25.01 -4.15 -9.72
C ILE A 98 -23.65 -4.08 -10.40
N ILE A 99 -23.12 -5.23 -10.86
CA ILE A 99 -21.85 -5.29 -11.61
C ILE A 99 -21.90 -4.37 -12.83
N GLU A 100 -22.97 -4.48 -13.63
CA GLU A 100 -23.12 -3.68 -14.84
C GLU A 100 -23.17 -2.19 -14.50
N LYS A 101 -23.90 -1.81 -13.45
CA LYS A 101 -23.93 -0.42 -12.98
C LYS A 101 -22.55 0.09 -12.57
N ILE A 102 -21.75 -0.73 -11.89
CA ILE A 102 -20.38 -0.36 -11.47
C ILE A 102 -19.49 -0.21 -12.71
N ARG A 103 -19.54 -1.16 -13.65
CA ARG A 103 -18.74 -1.14 -14.87
C ARG A 103 -19.02 0.07 -15.73
N GLN A 104 -20.30 0.39 -15.95
CA GLN A 104 -20.71 1.48 -16.83
C GLN A 104 -20.68 2.84 -16.15
N GLY A 105 -20.81 2.88 -14.81
CA GLY A 105 -20.93 4.13 -14.08
C GLY A 105 -22.22 4.89 -14.42
N GLY A 106 -22.13 6.21 -14.53
CA GLY A 106 -23.23 7.10 -14.88
C GLY A 106 -22.75 8.55 -14.94
N GLN A 107 -23.68 9.50 -15.07
CA GLN A 107 -23.34 10.92 -15.24
C GLN A 107 -22.35 11.46 -14.18
N LEU A 108 -22.53 11.08 -12.91
CA LEU A 108 -21.69 11.50 -11.79
C LEU A 108 -20.85 10.37 -11.18
N MET A 109 -20.86 9.18 -11.80
CA MET A 109 -20.15 8.00 -11.33
C MET A 109 -19.21 7.53 -12.44
N PRO A 110 -17.89 7.58 -12.26
CA PRO A 110 -16.94 7.06 -13.25
C PRO A 110 -17.23 5.60 -13.61
N ALA A 111 -16.96 5.24 -14.86
CA ALA A 111 -17.03 3.85 -15.30
C ALA A 111 -15.87 3.05 -14.71
N TYR A 112 -16.15 2.05 -13.86
CA TYR A 112 -15.11 1.26 -13.21
C TYR A 112 -14.58 0.10 -14.06
N ARG A 113 -15.14 -0.14 -15.25
CA ARG A 113 -14.67 -1.19 -16.19
C ARG A 113 -13.19 -1.10 -16.54
N TYR A 114 -12.58 0.08 -16.40
CA TYR A 114 -11.17 0.32 -16.71
C TYR A 114 -10.22 0.15 -15.51
N THR A 115 -10.74 0.03 -14.30
CA THR A 115 -9.92 0.01 -13.08
C THR A 115 -10.24 -1.12 -12.11
N LEU A 116 -11.45 -1.69 -12.15
CA LEU A 116 -11.82 -2.84 -11.31
C LEU A 116 -11.90 -4.09 -12.18
N SER A 117 -11.18 -5.13 -11.74
CA SER A 117 -11.21 -6.46 -12.33
C SER A 117 -12.41 -7.27 -11.83
N ASP A 118 -12.68 -8.41 -12.47
CA ASP A 118 -13.79 -9.31 -12.08
C ASP A 118 -13.65 -9.83 -10.63
N PRO A 119 -12.44 -10.20 -10.15
CA PRO A 119 -12.23 -10.49 -8.73
C PRO A 119 -12.56 -9.31 -7.82
N ASP A 120 -12.23 -8.07 -8.19
CA ASP A 120 -12.55 -6.89 -7.38
C ASP A 120 -14.05 -6.68 -7.25
N LEU A 121 -14.78 -6.89 -8.35
CA LEU A 121 -16.24 -6.80 -8.37
C LEU A 121 -16.89 -7.94 -7.56
N THR A 122 -16.30 -9.14 -7.60
CA THR A 122 -16.75 -10.28 -6.79
C THR A 122 -16.59 -9.99 -5.30
N ASP A 123 -15.44 -9.44 -4.89
CA ASP A 123 -15.21 -9.04 -3.50
C ASP A 123 -16.17 -7.93 -3.06
N LEU A 124 -16.40 -6.91 -3.89
CA LEU A 124 -17.39 -5.86 -3.62
C LEU A 124 -18.81 -6.42 -3.46
N LEU A 125 -19.24 -7.33 -4.34
CA LEU A 125 -20.55 -7.98 -4.20
C LEU A 125 -20.64 -8.78 -2.90
N SER A 126 -19.60 -9.53 -2.55
CA SER A 126 -19.57 -10.30 -1.30
C SER A 126 -19.68 -9.39 -0.07
N TYR A 127 -19.05 -8.21 -0.11
CA TYR A 127 -19.19 -7.20 0.93
C TYR A 127 -20.60 -6.62 0.99
N PHE A 128 -21.20 -6.25 -0.15
CA PHE A 128 -22.57 -5.72 -0.21
C PHE A 128 -23.64 -6.69 0.29
N LYS A 129 -23.38 -7.99 0.23
CA LYS A 129 -24.25 -9.04 0.78
C LYS A 129 -24.01 -9.32 2.26
N SER A 130 -22.93 -8.81 2.83
CA SER A 130 -22.59 -9.02 4.24
C SER A 130 -23.35 -8.06 5.16
N ASP A 131 -23.57 -8.49 6.40
CA ASP A 131 -24.20 -7.65 7.44
C ASP A 131 -23.35 -6.43 7.85
N LYS A 132 -22.07 -6.42 7.44
CA LYS A 132 -21.15 -5.30 7.69
C LYS A 132 -21.27 -4.19 6.66
N CYS A 133 -22.00 -4.38 5.55
CA CYS A 133 -22.14 -3.27 4.61
C CYS A 133 -23.03 -2.17 5.23
N CYS A 134 -22.60 -0.92 5.26
CA CYS A 134 -21.42 -0.38 4.58
C CYS A 134 -20.59 0.47 5.54
N PHE A 135 -19.30 0.59 5.27
CA PHE A 135 -18.34 1.31 6.08
C PHE A 135 -18.81 2.75 6.31
N GLU A 136 -18.78 3.24 7.55
CA GLU A 136 -19.17 4.61 7.93
C GLU A 136 -18.12 5.30 8.83
N GLY A 137 -16.92 4.72 8.94
CA GLY A 137 -15.81 5.27 9.71
C GLY A 137 -15.87 5.06 11.24
N ASP A 138 -17.00 4.56 11.77
CA ASP A 138 -17.20 4.38 13.20
C ASP A 138 -16.43 3.16 13.77
N GLU A 139 -16.32 2.08 12.98
CA GLU A 139 -15.63 0.84 13.38
C GLU A 139 -14.67 0.36 12.27
N PRO A 140 -13.50 1.00 12.11
CA PRO A 140 -12.55 0.58 11.09
C PRO A 140 -12.02 -0.84 11.33
N PRO A 141 -11.74 -1.62 10.27
CA PRO A 141 -11.33 -3.01 10.42
C PRO A 141 -9.98 -3.13 11.12
N SER A 142 -9.78 -4.23 11.86
CA SER A 142 -8.50 -4.51 12.52
C SER A 142 -7.37 -4.66 11.51
N ASN A 143 -6.17 -4.18 11.86
CA ASN A 143 -4.99 -4.41 11.05
C ASN A 143 -4.41 -5.80 11.34
N PRO A 144 -4.41 -6.75 10.37
CA PRO A 144 -3.88 -8.10 10.58
C PRO A 144 -2.37 -8.12 10.85
N ARG A 145 -1.64 -7.05 10.52
CA ARG A 145 -0.20 -6.89 10.79
C ARG A 145 0.08 -6.30 12.17
N TYR A 146 -0.93 -5.76 12.87
CA TYR A 146 -0.75 -5.20 14.20
C TYR A 146 -0.64 -6.32 15.25
N ARG A 147 0.50 -6.37 15.95
CA ARG A 147 0.78 -7.36 17.00
C ARG A 147 0.70 -6.69 18.36
N ALA A 148 -0.51 -6.62 18.92
CA ALA A 148 -0.83 -5.89 20.15
C ALA A 148 -0.15 -6.43 21.44
N ALA A 149 0.48 -7.62 21.40
CA ALA A 149 0.71 -8.44 22.60
C ALA A 149 2.18 -8.84 22.89
N ALA A 150 3.19 -8.12 22.38
CA ALA A 150 4.59 -8.37 22.74
C ALA A 150 5.35 -7.13 23.27
N ALA A 151 4.63 -6.04 23.53
CA ALA A 151 5.20 -4.82 24.12
C ALA A 151 4.67 -4.64 25.54
N GLY A 152 4.93 -5.61 26.43
CA GLY A 152 4.92 -5.31 27.86
C GLY A 152 5.94 -4.20 28.08
N SER A 153 5.48 -3.03 28.55
CA SER A 153 6.26 -1.81 28.81
C SER A 153 7.69 -1.90 28.28
N VAL A 154 7.86 -1.84 26.96
CA VAL A 154 9.18 -1.61 26.41
C VAL A 154 9.47 -0.19 26.86
N THR A 155 10.24 -0.06 27.93
CA THR A 155 10.81 1.21 28.34
C THR A 155 11.58 1.69 27.12
N ASN A 156 10.96 2.56 26.33
CA ASN A 156 11.56 3.18 25.16
C ASN A 156 12.60 4.19 25.66
N ASN A 157 13.68 3.70 26.27
CA ASN A 157 14.95 4.41 26.42
C ASN A 157 15.59 4.68 25.04
N SER A 158 14.97 4.20 23.97
CA SER A 158 15.32 4.40 22.57
C SER A 158 14.90 5.76 22.00
N ALA A 159 14.57 6.75 22.84
CA ALA A 159 14.25 8.14 22.42
C ALA A 159 15.48 8.97 21.96
N ARG A 160 16.68 8.38 21.95
CA ARG A 160 17.90 8.97 21.35
C ARG A 160 18.57 7.96 20.41
N ARG A 161 18.07 7.82 19.18
CA ARG A 161 18.66 6.94 18.14
C ARG A 161 19.68 7.69 17.29
N THR A 162 20.83 8.00 17.88
CA THR A 162 22.08 8.06 17.12
C THR A 162 22.51 6.64 16.74
N LEU A 163 23.33 6.46 15.70
CA LEU A 163 24.00 5.19 15.41
C LEU A 163 24.92 4.88 16.60
N LEU A 164 24.47 4.00 17.50
CA LEU A 164 25.09 3.71 18.80
C LEU A 164 25.71 2.30 18.82
N GLY A 165 26.14 1.77 17.67
CA GLY A 165 26.78 0.46 17.56
C GLY A 165 25.81 -0.72 17.52
N GLY A 166 24.65 -0.58 16.86
CA GLY A 166 23.72 -1.69 16.70
C GLY A 166 24.15 -2.70 15.63
N ALA A 167 23.21 -3.55 15.19
CA ALA A 167 23.47 -4.52 14.14
C ALA A 167 23.94 -3.84 12.85
N ARG A 168 24.90 -4.45 12.16
CA ARG A 168 25.60 -3.81 11.03
C ARG A 168 26.05 -4.81 9.99
N GLY A 169 26.27 -4.34 8.76
CA GLY A 169 26.73 -5.18 7.67
C GLY A 169 27.09 -4.35 6.43
N THR A 170 27.22 -5.02 5.29
CA THR A 170 27.50 -4.37 4.00
C THR A 170 26.49 -4.75 2.92
N VAL A 171 26.32 -3.86 1.94
CA VAL A 171 25.53 -4.05 0.73
C VAL A 171 26.42 -3.78 -0.47
N HIS A 172 26.43 -4.72 -1.42
CA HIS A 172 27.16 -4.58 -2.66
C HIS A 172 26.43 -5.25 -3.83
N GLY A 173 26.80 -4.89 -5.06
CA GLY A 173 26.28 -5.54 -6.25
C GLY A 173 26.93 -6.89 -6.53
N THR A 174 26.47 -7.58 -7.57
CA THR A 174 27.03 -8.88 -7.99
C THR A 174 28.48 -8.78 -8.47
N LYS A 175 28.97 -7.59 -8.84
CA LYS A 175 30.37 -7.33 -9.21
C LYS A 175 31.20 -6.82 -8.02
N ARG A 176 30.68 -6.93 -6.79
CA ARG A 176 31.30 -6.48 -5.52
C ARG A 176 31.52 -4.97 -5.41
N GLU A 177 30.84 -4.20 -6.23
CA GLU A 177 30.78 -2.75 -6.11
C GLU A 177 29.94 -2.36 -4.88
N PRO A 178 30.43 -1.47 -3.99
CA PRO A 178 29.64 -0.99 -2.87
C PRO A 178 28.43 -0.22 -3.37
N LEU A 179 27.27 -0.40 -2.70
CA LEU A 179 26.03 0.28 -3.07
C LEU A 179 25.65 1.27 -1.97
N GLU A 180 25.74 2.56 -2.29
CA GLU A 180 25.33 3.67 -1.41
C GLU A 180 23.82 3.92 -1.49
N GLY A 181 23.22 4.35 -0.37
CA GLY A 181 21.84 4.84 -0.32
C GLY A 181 20.79 3.73 -0.34
N ILE A 182 21.18 2.47 -0.14
CA ILE A 182 20.27 1.34 -0.10
C ILE A 182 19.53 1.31 1.24
N MET A 183 18.20 1.28 1.18
CA MET A 183 17.34 1.18 2.36
C MET A 183 17.34 -0.24 2.91
N VAL A 184 18.10 -0.50 3.97
CA VAL A 184 18.15 -1.79 4.67
C VAL A 184 17.17 -1.75 5.83
N GLN A 185 16.24 -2.71 5.90
CA GLN A 185 15.17 -2.75 6.90
C GLN A 185 15.19 -4.04 7.73
N LEU A 186 15.08 -3.88 9.05
CA LEU A 186 14.78 -4.95 9.99
C LEU A 186 13.34 -4.81 10.48
N ILE A 187 12.60 -5.92 10.45
CA ILE A 187 11.20 -6.02 10.90
C ILE A 187 11.16 -6.98 12.07
N SER A 188 10.77 -6.49 13.26
CA SER A 188 10.64 -7.36 14.44
C SER A 188 9.53 -8.37 14.23
N THR A 189 9.82 -9.67 14.43
CA THR A 189 8.79 -10.70 14.34
C THR A 189 7.87 -10.70 15.55
N SER A 190 8.25 -10.13 16.69
CA SER A 190 7.40 -10.05 17.88
C SER A 190 6.45 -8.86 17.83
N SER A 191 6.97 -7.66 17.52
CA SER A 191 6.20 -6.41 17.58
C SER A 191 5.70 -5.92 16.22
N GLY A 192 6.29 -6.37 15.10
CA GLY A 192 6.00 -5.83 13.77
C GLY A 192 6.62 -4.46 13.48
N ILE A 193 7.34 -3.86 14.45
CA ILE A 193 8.04 -2.59 14.27
C ILE A 193 9.12 -2.74 13.20
N ARG A 194 9.23 -1.74 12.32
CA ARG A 194 10.21 -1.71 11.24
C ARG A 194 11.24 -0.62 11.54
N SER A 195 12.51 -0.95 11.42
CA SER A 195 13.61 0.02 11.45
C SER A 195 14.33 -0.03 10.12
N THR A 196 14.53 1.13 9.49
CA THR A 196 15.22 1.26 8.21
C THR A 196 16.40 2.21 8.36
N VAL A 197 17.54 1.82 7.81
CA VAL A 197 18.76 2.63 7.69
C VAL A 197 19.25 2.60 6.25
N TYR A 198 20.20 3.46 5.91
CA TYR A 198 20.76 3.53 4.57
C TYR A 198 22.22 3.11 4.59
N SER A 199 22.67 2.45 3.53
CA SER A 199 24.10 2.20 3.32
C SER A 199 24.85 3.49 2.96
N ASP A 200 26.09 3.60 3.42
CA ASP A 200 27.00 4.70 3.11
C ASP A 200 27.76 4.49 1.80
N VAL A 201 28.71 5.39 1.50
CA VAL A 201 29.53 5.38 0.28
C VAL A 201 30.35 4.08 0.11
N ASP A 202 30.69 3.42 1.21
CA ASP A 202 31.42 2.15 1.22
C ASP A 202 30.47 0.94 1.25
N GLY A 203 29.16 1.17 1.09
CA GLY A 203 28.12 0.15 1.16
C GLY A 203 27.84 -0.36 2.57
N ARG A 204 28.38 0.29 3.61
CA ARG A 204 28.21 -0.15 5.01
C ARG A 204 26.93 0.44 5.58
N TYR A 205 26.25 -0.31 6.43
CA TYR A 205 25.08 0.18 7.16
C TYR A 205 25.14 -0.25 8.61
N GLU A 206 24.49 0.54 9.46
CA GLU A 206 24.40 0.28 10.89
C GLU A 206 23.01 0.68 11.39
N PHE A 207 22.40 -0.17 12.20
CA PHE A 207 21.16 0.12 12.90
C PHE A 207 21.44 0.80 14.25
N PRO A 208 20.50 1.59 14.80
CA PRO A 208 20.53 1.89 16.24
C PRO A 208 20.46 0.58 17.05
N ILE A 209 20.75 0.65 18.35
CA ILE A 209 20.53 -0.51 19.24
C ILE A 209 19.03 -0.86 19.21
N LEU A 210 18.74 -2.08 18.78
CA LEU A 210 17.40 -2.67 18.75
C LEU A 210 17.25 -3.67 19.89
N ASP A 211 16.00 -3.95 20.27
CA ASP A 211 15.71 -4.99 21.24
C ASP A 211 16.23 -6.35 20.73
N PRO A 212 16.81 -7.19 21.61
CA PRO A 212 17.22 -8.53 21.23
C PRO A 212 16.02 -9.35 20.73
N GLY A 213 16.18 -10.08 19.63
CA GLY A 213 15.05 -10.82 19.07
C GLY A 213 15.29 -11.42 17.70
N THR A 214 14.17 -11.86 17.10
CA THR A 214 14.14 -12.39 15.74
C THR A 214 13.55 -11.34 14.81
N TYR A 215 14.18 -11.17 13.66
CA TYR A 215 13.84 -10.15 12.67
C TYR A 215 13.80 -10.73 11.26
N ALA A 216 12.98 -10.14 10.40
CA ALA A 216 13.13 -10.25 8.96
C ALA A 216 14.03 -9.10 8.47
N LEU A 217 15.10 -9.42 7.75
CA LEU A 217 16.00 -8.47 7.10
C LEU A 217 15.62 -8.35 5.61
N ARG A 218 15.41 -7.14 5.11
CA ARG A 218 15.07 -6.91 3.69
C ARG A 218 15.64 -5.62 3.15
N ILE A 219 15.59 -5.46 1.82
CA ILE A 219 15.74 -4.14 1.20
C ILE A 219 14.35 -3.50 1.07
N ALA A 220 14.19 -2.29 1.63
CA ALA A 220 12.88 -1.67 1.80
C ALA A 220 12.26 -1.17 0.48
N ARG A 221 13.12 -0.70 -0.42
CA ARG A 221 12.80 -0.16 -1.75
C ARG A 221 13.90 -0.61 -2.73
N PRO A 222 13.89 -1.88 -3.17
CA PRO A 222 14.94 -2.40 -4.04
C PRO A 222 14.98 -1.73 -5.43
N LEU A 223 13.82 -1.31 -5.96
CA LEU A 223 13.60 -0.56 -7.22
C LEU A 223 14.42 -1.01 -8.44
N GLU A 224 15.70 -0.68 -8.47
CA GLU A 224 16.67 -1.09 -9.49
C GLU A 224 17.12 -2.55 -9.35
N PHE A 225 16.89 -3.15 -8.18
CA PHE A 225 17.34 -4.48 -7.81
C PHE A 225 16.17 -5.45 -7.62
N LYS A 226 16.46 -6.75 -7.78
CA LYS A 226 15.51 -7.80 -7.42
C LYS A 226 15.20 -7.77 -5.92
N PRO A 227 14.02 -8.23 -5.48
CA PRO A 227 13.69 -8.28 -4.06
C PRO A 227 14.70 -9.10 -3.25
N TYR A 228 14.98 -8.65 -2.03
CA TYR A 228 15.88 -9.31 -1.10
C TYR A 228 15.22 -9.39 0.26
N VAL A 229 15.08 -10.61 0.78
CA VAL A 229 14.52 -10.91 2.11
C VAL A 229 15.31 -12.07 2.72
N ARG A 230 15.67 -11.94 3.99
CA ARG A 230 16.18 -13.01 4.85
C ARG A 230 15.31 -13.08 6.10
N GLU A 231 14.66 -14.21 6.29
CA GLU A 231 13.84 -14.46 7.46
C GLU A 231 14.68 -14.90 8.66
N SER A 232 14.11 -14.77 9.85
CA SER A 232 14.65 -15.35 11.09
C SER A 232 16.08 -14.93 11.46
N VAL A 233 16.47 -13.71 11.12
CA VAL A 233 17.76 -13.11 11.54
C VAL A 233 17.71 -12.82 13.03
N ARG A 234 18.69 -13.31 13.79
CA ARG A 234 18.83 -13.04 15.22
C ARG A 234 19.62 -11.77 15.44
N ILE A 235 19.09 -10.86 16.25
CA ILE A 235 19.72 -9.58 16.62
C ILE A 235 19.93 -9.58 18.11
N GLU A 236 21.17 -9.28 18.51
CA GLU A 236 21.60 -9.05 19.88
C GLU A 236 22.79 -8.05 19.84
N GLY A 237 22.59 -6.85 20.39
CA GLY A 237 23.59 -5.79 20.41
C GLY A 237 24.17 -5.47 19.01
N ALA A 238 25.50 -5.42 18.92
CA ALA A 238 26.27 -5.09 17.71
C ALA A 238 26.42 -6.27 16.74
N THR A 239 25.35 -7.02 16.48
CA THR A 239 25.39 -8.22 15.63
C THR A 239 25.97 -7.91 14.25
N SER A 240 26.98 -8.68 13.82
CA SER A 240 27.47 -8.61 12.45
C SER A 240 26.58 -9.42 11.53
N LEU A 241 25.94 -8.74 10.58
CA LEU A 241 25.05 -9.34 9.60
C LEU A 241 25.84 -9.77 8.37
N ALA A 242 25.46 -10.91 7.79
CA ALA A 242 26.05 -11.39 6.56
C ALA A 242 25.76 -10.44 5.38
N ASP A 243 26.72 -10.32 4.47
CA ASP A 243 26.65 -9.38 3.35
C ASP A 243 25.38 -9.56 2.51
N ILE A 244 24.88 -8.42 2.03
CA ILE A 244 23.73 -8.31 1.14
C ILE A 244 24.27 -8.11 -0.27
N VAL A 245 23.96 -9.07 -1.16
CA VAL A 245 24.34 -9.02 -2.58
C VAL A 245 23.09 -8.74 -3.40
N LEU A 246 23.08 -7.62 -4.13
CA LEU A 246 21.95 -7.20 -4.94
C LEU A 246 22.20 -7.41 -6.43
N GLU A 247 21.21 -7.99 -7.10
CA GLU A 247 21.19 -8.19 -8.54
C GLU A 247 20.27 -7.16 -9.18
N ARG A 248 20.73 -6.45 -10.22
CA ARG A 248 19.90 -5.50 -10.96
C ARG A 248 18.75 -6.21 -11.68
N VAL A 249 17.62 -5.53 -11.80
CA VAL A 249 16.47 -6.03 -12.59
C VAL A 249 16.70 -5.94 -14.09
N THR A 250 17.61 -5.06 -14.52
CA THR A 250 17.98 -4.80 -15.91
C THR A 250 19.36 -4.14 -15.97
N ASP A 251 20.10 -4.38 -17.06
CA ASP A 251 21.35 -3.68 -17.36
C ASP A 251 21.13 -2.34 -18.11
N LYS A 252 19.87 -1.99 -18.38
CA LYS A 252 19.48 -0.73 -19.03
C LYS A 252 19.42 0.41 -18.00
N GLU A 253 19.61 1.64 -18.47
CA GLU A 253 19.48 2.86 -17.65
C GLU A 253 18.06 3.12 -17.15
N VAL A 254 17.06 2.63 -17.88
CA VAL A 254 15.63 2.76 -17.55
C VAL A 254 15.05 1.45 -17.05
N LEU A 255 14.12 1.55 -16.11
CA LEU A 255 13.47 0.38 -15.52
C LEU A 255 12.24 -0.05 -16.33
N PRO A 256 11.96 -1.35 -16.43
CA PRO A 256 10.71 -1.82 -17.02
C PRO A 256 9.52 -1.46 -16.10
N PRO A 257 8.35 -1.09 -16.65
CA PRO A 257 7.18 -0.71 -15.86
C PRO A 257 6.41 -1.94 -15.35
N THR A 258 7.06 -2.80 -14.58
CA THR A 258 6.38 -3.96 -13.97
C THR A 258 5.56 -3.52 -12.75
N PRO A 259 4.50 -4.26 -12.37
CA PRO A 259 3.72 -3.97 -11.16
C PRO A 259 4.59 -3.79 -9.90
N GLU A 260 5.64 -4.61 -9.76
CA GLU A 260 6.57 -4.59 -8.63
C GLU A 260 7.41 -3.32 -8.59
N ILE A 261 7.90 -2.84 -9.74
CA ILE A 261 8.68 -1.60 -9.83
C ILE A 261 7.77 -0.39 -9.68
N LEU A 262 6.63 -0.39 -10.38
CA LEU A 262 5.66 0.68 -10.28
C LEU A 262 5.27 0.89 -8.83
N ALA A 263 4.97 -0.18 -8.06
CA ALA A 263 4.66 -0.16 -6.62
C ALA A 263 5.66 0.63 -5.74
N GLN A 264 6.89 0.85 -6.21
CA GLN A 264 7.99 1.44 -5.44
C GLN A 264 8.34 2.87 -5.84
N LEU A 265 7.74 3.41 -6.90
CA LEU A 265 7.92 4.80 -7.28
C LEU A 265 7.44 5.74 -6.17
N THR A 266 7.89 6.98 -6.20
CA THR A 266 7.35 8.11 -5.43
C THR A 266 6.33 8.87 -6.28
N GLY A 267 5.55 9.77 -5.67
CA GLY A 267 4.65 10.64 -6.44
C GLY A 267 5.41 11.51 -7.45
N ALA A 268 6.60 11.99 -7.07
CA ALA A 268 7.46 12.79 -7.95
C ALA A 268 7.97 11.97 -9.15
N GLU A 269 8.38 10.71 -8.94
CA GLU A 269 8.81 9.84 -10.04
C GLU A 269 7.65 9.49 -10.99
N TRP A 270 6.43 9.29 -10.50
CA TRP A 270 5.29 9.19 -11.42
C TRP A 270 5.11 10.46 -12.26
N MET A 271 5.15 11.63 -11.64
CA MET A 271 5.03 12.91 -12.35
C MET A 271 6.15 13.10 -13.39
N LEU A 272 7.36 12.66 -13.06
CA LEU A 272 8.52 12.67 -13.97
C LEU A 272 8.23 11.82 -15.21
N ASN A 273 7.75 10.60 -15.02
CA ASN A 273 7.59 9.60 -16.09
C ASN A 273 6.33 9.74 -16.95
N LEU A 274 5.31 10.48 -16.49
CA LEU A 274 4.13 10.70 -17.31
C LEU A 274 4.44 11.70 -18.45
N PRO A 275 3.95 11.46 -19.68
CA PRO A 275 4.09 12.43 -20.76
C PRO A 275 3.28 13.70 -20.47
N GLY A 276 3.56 14.79 -21.18
CA GLY A 276 2.88 16.08 -21.01
C GLY A 276 3.85 17.24 -20.87
N ASN A 277 3.37 18.43 -21.19
CA ASN A 277 4.19 19.64 -21.12
C ASN A 277 4.25 20.18 -19.67
N GLY A 278 5.12 21.19 -19.46
CA GLY A 278 5.29 21.78 -18.12
C GLY A 278 4.02 22.44 -17.57
N GLU A 279 3.17 22.99 -18.43
CA GLU A 279 1.92 23.64 -18.05
C GLU A 279 0.89 22.64 -17.51
N GLU A 280 0.70 21.51 -18.19
CA GLU A 280 -0.20 20.44 -17.78
C GLU A 280 0.21 19.87 -16.42
N LYS A 281 1.50 19.50 -16.29
CA LYS A 281 2.06 18.94 -15.06
C LYS A 281 2.02 19.94 -13.90
N ARG A 282 2.31 21.22 -14.15
CA ARG A 282 2.22 22.29 -13.15
C ARG A 282 0.77 22.50 -12.69
N THR A 283 -0.17 22.57 -13.63
CA THR A 283 -1.59 22.75 -13.32
C THR A 283 -2.08 21.59 -12.46
N PHE A 284 -1.82 20.34 -12.87
CA PHE A 284 -2.15 19.18 -12.05
C PHE A 284 -1.51 19.26 -10.65
N SER A 285 -0.22 19.58 -10.55
CA SER A 285 0.49 19.61 -9.27
C SER A 285 -0.10 20.66 -8.31
N LEU A 286 -0.52 21.81 -8.82
CA LEU A 286 -1.16 22.85 -7.98
C LEU A 286 -2.59 22.49 -7.60
N THR A 287 -3.34 21.89 -8.53
CA THR A 287 -4.76 21.57 -8.35
C THR A 287 -4.98 20.31 -7.51
N CYS A 288 -4.14 19.29 -7.67
CA CYS A 288 -4.29 17.97 -7.06
C CYS A 288 -3.19 17.63 -6.03
N GLY A 289 -2.23 18.53 -5.82
CA GLY A 289 -0.91 18.13 -5.32
C GLY A 289 -0.23 19.03 -4.33
N PHE A 290 -1.02 19.68 -3.48
CA PHE A 290 -0.53 20.53 -2.40
C PHE A 290 0.18 19.75 -1.27
N GLY A 291 0.94 18.70 -1.59
CA GLY A 291 1.90 18.04 -0.70
C GLY A 291 1.34 17.13 0.40
N CYS A 292 0.05 17.21 0.71
CA CYS A 292 -0.52 16.45 1.83
C CYS A 292 -0.78 14.97 1.52
N HIS A 293 -0.97 14.59 0.25
CA HIS A 293 -1.18 13.19 -0.12
C HIS A 293 -0.47 12.80 -1.43
N SER A 294 -0.14 11.52 -1.54
CA SER A 294 0.61 10.98 -2.68
C SER A 294 -0.20 10.93 -3.98
N TYR A 295 0.46 11.14 -5.13
CA TYR A 295 -0.15 10.99 -6.47
C TYR A 295 -0.36 9.54 -6.91
N GLN A 296 0.15 8.60 -6.14
CA GLN A 296 0.22 7.18 -6.50
C GLN A 296 -1.14 6.60 -6.86
N GLN A 297 -2.18 6.89 -6.08
CA GLN A 297 -3.52 6.36 -6.34
C GLN A 297 -4.10 6.94 -7.65
N ILE A 298 -3.84 8.22 -7.92
CA ILE A 298 -4.30 8.92 -9.14
C ILE A 298 -3.62 8.34 -10.38
N PHE A 299 -2.30 8.13 -10.32
CA PHE A 299 -1.56 7.66 -11.49
C PHE A 299 -1.56 6.16 -11.69
N ARG A 300 -2.18 5.38 -10.80
CA ARG A 300 -2.34 3.93 -11.00
C ARG A 300 -3.68 3.56 -11.60
N THR A 301 -4.71 4.33 -11.30
CA THR A 301 -6.04 4.11 -11.85
C THR A 301 -6.10 4.55 -13.32
N ARG A 302 -7.09 4.01 -14.04
CA ARG A 302 -7.40 4.37 -15.42
C ARG A 302 -8.88 4.68 -15.53
N TYR A 303 -9.22 5.75 -16.22
CA TYR A 303 -10.59 6.15 -16.53
C TYR A 303 -10.64 6.76 -17.93
N ASP A 304 -11.80 6.71 -18.57
CA ASP A 304 -12.07 7.52 -19.75
C ASP A 304 -12.16 9.02 -19.40
N GLU A 305 -12.23 9.88 -20.41
CA GLU A 305 -12.27 11.34 -20.19
C GLU A 305 -13.48 11.74 -19.33
N ALA A 306 -14.64 11.12 -19.55
CA ALA A 306 -15.84 11.39 -18.75
C ALA A 306 -15.63 11.06 -17.26
N GLY A 307 -15.04 9.89 -16.96
CA GLY A 307 -14.69 9.49 -15.60
C GLY A 307 -13.68 10.43 -14.96
N TRP A 308 -12.62 10.81 -15.69
CA TRP A 308 -11.64 11.77 -15.19
C TRP A 308 -12.25 13.13 -14.91
N ARG A 309 -13.12 13.64 -15.79
CA ARG A 309 -13.84 14.91 -15.58
C ARG A 309 -14.70 14.89 -14.32
N SER A 310 -15.45 13.80 -14.08
CA SER A 310 -16.27 13.68 -12.87
C SER A 310 -15.42 13.69 -11.60
N ILE A 311 -14.28 12.99 -11.60
CA ILE A 311 -13.35 12.94 -10.46
C ILE A 311 -12.70 14.31 -10.24
N VAL A 312 -12.07 14.87 -11.28
CA VAL A 312 -11.31 16.14 -11.21
C VAL A 312 -12.23 17.28 -10.79
N ARG A 313 -13.42 17.39 -11.39
CA ARG A 313 -14.42 18.40 -11.01
C ARG A 313 -14.68 18.35 -9.51
N ARG A 314 -14.99 17.17 -8.97
CA ARG A 314 -15.34 17.03 -7.56
C ARG A 314 -14.18 17.34 -6.62
N MET A 315 -12.95 16.94 -6.97
CA MET A 315 -11.77 17.29 -6.19
C MET A 315 -11.53 18.81 -6.17
N MET A 316 -11.73 19.47 -7.31
CA MET A 316 -11.51 20.91 -7.45
C MET A 316 -12.57 21.76 -6.75
N THR A 317 -13.83 21.31 -6.75
CA THR A 317 -14.94 22.06 -6.16
C THR A 317 -15.20 21.70 -4.70
N GLY A 318 -14.53 20.68 -4.17
CA GLY A 318 -14.61 20.27 -2.78
C GLY A 318 -13.90 21.22 -1.81
N ALA A 319 -14.66 22.04 -1.10
CA ALA A 319 -14.19 23.08 -0.21
C ALA A 319 -13.94 22.59 1.23
N GLY A 320 -12.71 22.18 1.51
CA GLY A 320 -12.29 21.71 2.85
C GLY A 320 -12.71 20.28 3.16
N SER A 321 -13.85 19.83 2.64
CA SER A 321 -14.20 18.42 2.55
C SER A 321 -14.90 18.14 1.22
N PRO A 322 -14.27 17.34 0.33
CA PRO A 322 -14.83 17.10 -0.99
C PRO A 322 -15.98 16.05 -0.93
N LEU A 323 -16.28 15.53 0.28
CA LEU A 323 -17.43 14.69 0.60
C LEU A 323 -18.75 15.47 0.69
N ILE A 324 -18.77 16.57 1.46
CA ILE A 324 -19.99 17.27 1.88
C ILE A 324 -20.06 18.73 1.40
N ASN A 325 -18.92 19.36 1.11
CA ASN A 325 -18.84 20.78 0.77
C ASN A 325 -18.45 20.95 -0.69
N VAL A 326 -19.40 20.81 -1.61
CA VAL A 326 -19.17 21.06 -3.04
C VAL A 326 -19.59 22.49 -3.36
N ARG A 327 -18.63 23.32 -3.79
CA ARG A 327 -18.90 24.68 -4.28
C ARG A 327 -19.36 24.65 -5.72
N GLU A 328 -20.26 25.56 -6.07
CA GLU A 328 -20.57 25.88 -7.46
C GLU A 328 -19.71 27.07 -7.90
N PRO A 329 -18.67 26.89 -8.73
CA PRO A 329 -17.81 27.98 -9.16
C PRO A 329 -18.57 28.95 -10.05
N GLY A 330 -18.45 30.26 -9.76
CA GLY A 330 -18.92 31.30 -10.67
C GLY A 330 -17.91 31.58 -11.79
N PRO A 331 -18.27 32.42 -12.79
CA PRO A 331 -17.39 32.74 -13.93
C PRO A 331 -16.04 33.35 -13.54
N GLN A 332 -15.97 34.04 -12.40
CA GLN A 332 -14.75 34.67 -11.89
C GLN A 332 -13.99 33.79 -10.88
N SER A 333 -14.50 32.60 -10.57
CA SER A 333 -13.84 31.70 -9.62
C SER A 333 -12.56 31.15 -10.21
N ARG A 334 -11.44 31.39 -9.52
CA ARG A 334 -10.11 30.90 -9.92
C ARG A 334 -9.70 29.70 -9.08
N GLY A 335 -9.03 28.76 -9.72
CA GLY A 335 -8.47 27.57 -9.09
C GLY A 335 -7.08 27.83 -8.49
N ARG A 336 -6.44 26.75 -8.05
CA ARG A 336 -5.15 26.82 -7.34
C ARG A 336 -3.99 27.17 -8.27
N ALA A 337 -4.13 26.90 -9.57
CA ALA A 337 -3.14 27.32 -10.55
C ALA A 337 -3.32 28.79 -10.97
N GLY A 338 -4.29 29.50 -10.37
CA GLY A 338 -4.55 30.91 -10.60
C GLY A 338 -5.29 31.17 -11.91
N ARG A 339 -6.01 30.19 -12.45
CA ARG A 339 -6.78 30.29 -13.71
C ARG A 339 -8.28 30.09 -13.44
N PRO A 340 -9.18 30.44 -14.37
CA PRO A 340 -10.58 30.04 -14.28
C PRO A 340 -10.69 28.54 -13.99
N ILE A 341 -11.54 28.14 -13.04
CA ILE A 341 -11.67 26.73 -12.63
C ILE A 341 -12.05 25.83 -13.81
N SER A 342 -12.86 26.32 -14.75
CA SER A 342 -13.21 25.60 -15.98
C SER A 342 -11.99 25.27 -16.83
N GLU A 343 -11.04 26.20 -16.96
CA GLU A 343 -9.81 26.02 -17.71
C GLU A 343 -8.89 24.99 -17.04
N GLU A 344 -8.68 25.10 -15.72
CA GLU A 344 -7.88 24.13 -14.97
C GLU A 344 -8.47 22.71 -15.07
N LEU A 345 -9.80 22.60 -14.96
CA LEU A 345 -10.51 21.33 -15.12
C LEU A 345 -10.28 20.74 -16.51
N GLU A 346 -10.42 21.53 -17.58
CA GLU A 346 -10.16 21.09 -18.95
C GLU A 346 -8.74 20.56 -19.12
N ILE A 347 -7.74 21.33 -18.68
CA ILE A 347 -6.32 20.96 -18.79
C ILE A 347 -6.07 19.64 -18.06
N VAL A 348 -6.47 19.55 -16.79
CA VAL A 348 -6.18 18.39 -15.95
C VAL A 348 -6.92 17.16 -16.43
N ALA A 349 -8.21 17.28 -16.77
CA ALA A 349 -9.01 16.13 -17.19
C ALA A 349 -8.55 15.58 -18.54
N LYS A 350 -8.27 16.44 -19.53
CA LYS A 350 -7.73 15.99 -20.84
C LYS A 350 -6.34 15.38 -20.71
N TRP A 351 -5.48 15.98 -19.89
CA TRP A 351 -4.16 15.43 -19.64
C TRP A 351 -4.26 14.03 -18.99
N LEU A 352 -5.04 13.87 -17.92
CA LEU A 352 -5.25 12.57 -17.28
C LEU A 352 -5.91 11.55 -18.22
N ALA A 353 -6.88 11.96 -19.03
CA ALA A 353 -7.49 11.07 -20.04
C ALA A 353 -6.46 10.57 -21.06
N ARG A 354 -5.52 11.44 -21.46
CA ARG A 354 -4.44 11.06 -22.39
C ARG A 354 -3.40 10.15 -21.74
N VAL A 355 -2.95 10.48 -20.53
CA VAL A 355 -1.79 9.80 -19.90
C VAL A 355 -2.18 8.64 -19.00
N ARG A 356 -3.39 8.64 -18.46
CA ARG A 356 -4.03 7.59 -17.64
C ARG A 356 -5.40 7.16 -18.21
N GLY A 357 -5.54 7.18 -19.53
CA GLY A 357 -6.70 6.62 -20.23
C GLY A 357 -6.69 5.09 -20.25
N PRO A 358 -7.77 4.46 -20.75
CA PRO A 358 -7.85 3.01 -20.92
C PRO A 358 -6.74 2.45 -21.82
N ASP A 359 -6.40 3.18 -22.89
CA ASP A 359 -5.44 2.74 -23.92
C ASP A 359 -4.01 3.24 -23.67
N SER A 360 -3.77 4.03 -22.61
CA SER A 360 -2.44 4.57 -22.36
C SER A 360 -1.50 3.49 -21.83
N LYS A 361 -0.24 3.54 -22.25
CA LYS A 361 0.80 2.56 -21.87
C LYS A 361 1.85 3.23 -20.99
N ASP A 362 2.33 2.48 -20.01
CA ASP A 362 3.45 2.92 -19.18
C ASP A 362 4.76 2.76 -19.97
N ALA A 363 5.52 3.84 -20.09
CA ALA A 363 6.83 3.84 -20.75
C ALA A 363 7.93 3.29 -19.82
N PRO A 364 9.12 2.94 -20.34
CA PRO A 364 10.28 2.70 -19.49
C PRO A 364 10.50 3.86 -18.50
N LEU A 365 10.88 3.51 -17.28
CA LEU A 365 10.82 4.42 -16.14
C LEU A 365 12.21 4.97 -15.80
N HIS A 366 12.27 6.29 -15.68
CA HIS A 366 13.32 7.01 -14.97
C HIS A 366 13.01 7.05 -13.48
N TYR A 367 14.04 7.15 -12.65
CA TYR A 367 13.88 7.24 -11.20
C TYR A 367 14.82 8.31 -10.66
N LEU A 368 14.47 8.83 -9.49
CA LEU A 368 15.31 9.82 -8.83
C LEU A 368 16.51 9.11 -8.17
N PRO A 369 17.70 9.74 -8.16
CA PRO A 369 18.87 9.15 -7.54
C PRO A 369 18.60 8.84 -6.06
N PRO A 370 19.14 7.74 -5.52
CA PRO A 370 19.03 7.44 -4.09
C PRO A 370 19.77 8.50 -3.25
N PRO A 371 19.49 8.60 -1.94
CA PRO A 371 20.24 9.47 -1.04
C PRO A 371 21.74 9.16 -1.08
N ARG A 372 22.58 10.19 -0.96
CA ARG A 372 24.06 10.07 -0.93
C ARG A 372 24.68 10.92 0.17
N GLY A 373 25.91 10.59 0.55
CA GLY A 373 26.70 11.32 1.53
C GLY A 373 25.97 11.46 2.87
N VAL A 374 25.86 12.70 3.38
CA VAL A 374 25.20 12.96 4.66
C VAL A 374 23.71 12.59 4.68
N SER A 375 23.05 12.52 3.52
CA SER A 375 21.63 12.14 3.42
C SER A 375 21.35 10.66 3.69
N THR A 376 22.39 9.82 3.78
CA THR A 376 22.24 8.40 4.20
C THR A 376 22.15 8.26 5.72
N ARG A 377 22.40 9.33 6.49
CA ARG A 377 22.40 9.32 7.96
C ARG A 377 21.00 9.47 8.56
N VAL A 378 20.02 8.74 8.01
CA VAL A 378 18.62 8.77 8.43
C VAL A 378 18.23 7.40 8.98
N VAL A 379 17.54 7.41 10.12
CA VAL A 379 16.90 6.22 10.70
C VAL A 379 15.39 6.41 10.62
N VAL A 380 14.69 5.50 9.94
CA VAL A 380 13.23 5.51 9.85
C VAL A 380 12.67 4.40 10.72
N THR A 381 11.78 4.75 11.65
CA THR A 381 11.05 3.76 12.45
C THR A 381 9.58 3.79 12.09
N GLU A 382 9.02 2.66 11.70
CA GLU A 382 7.62 2.52 11.30
C GLU A 382 6.86 1.64 12.30
N TYR A 383 5.66 2.07 12.64
CA TYR A 383 4.75 1.38 13.56
C TYR A 383 3.50 0.92 12.80
N GLU A 384 3.02 -0.28 13.13
CA GLU A 384 1.72 -0.74 12.68
C GLU A 384 0.62 -0.04 13.48
N LEU A 385 -0.39 0.51 12.79
CA LEU A 385 -1.59 1.02 13.44
C LEU A 385 -2.55 -0.14 13.75
N PRO A 386 -3.34 -0.10 14.84
CA PRO A 386 -4.22 -1.20 15.23
C PRO A 386 -5.39 -1.43 14.27
N ARG A 387 -5.75 -0.42 13.49
CA ARG A 387 -6.86 -0.46 12.53
C ARG A 387 -6.39 -0.06 11.14
N GLN A 388 -7.02 -0.62 10.11
CA GLN A 388 -6.88 -0.20 8.72
C GLN A 388 -7.86 0.94 8.40
N LEU A 389 -7.75 1.50 7.19
CA LEU A 389 -8.65 2.53 6.65
C LEU A 389 -8.74 3.80 7.52
N LEU A 390 -7.70 4.04 8.32
CA LEU A 390 -7.50 5.28 9.06
C LEU A 390 -6.86 6.34 8.17
N ALA A 391 -7.19 7.61 8.43
CA ALA A 391 -6.49 8.76 7.87
C ALA A 391 -5.68 9.47 8.98
N PRO A 392 -4.50 8.94 9.36
CA PRO A 392 -3.65 9.60 10.36
C PRO A 392 -3.19 10.96 9.84
N HIS A 393 -3.21 11.99 10.69
CA HIS A 393 -2.88 13.37 10.31
C HIS A 393 -1.70 13.93 11.11
N ASP A 394 -1.83 13.99 12.44
CA ASP A 394 -0.78 14.50 13.31
C ASP A 394 -0.11 13.35 14.04
N VAL A 395 1.22 13.42 14.17
CA VAL A 395 2.02 12.46 14.92
C VAL A 395 2.95 13.21 15.86
N HIS A 396 3.02 12.78 17.11
CA HIS A 396 3.90 13.37 18.12
C HIS A 396 4.54 12.28 18.99
N GLY A 397 5.86 12.35 19.14
CA GLY A 397 6.59 11.49 20.07
C GLY A 397 6.71 12.13 21.44
N ASP A 398 6.40 11.40 22.51
CA ASP A 398 6.63 11.87 23.88
C ASP A 398 8.05 11.53 24.39
N SER A 399 8.41 12.06 25.57
CA SER A 399 9.71 11.82 26.20
C SER A 399 9.93 10.38 26.68
N LYS A 400 8.86 9.57 26.73
CA LYS A 400 8.91 8.15 27.06
C LYS A 400 9.00 7.28 25.80
N GLY A 401 9.11 7.90 24.62
CA GLY A 401 9.20 7.24 23.33
C GLY A 401 7.88 6.62 22.85
N ASN A 402 6.74 7.00 23.41
CA ASN A 402 5.45 6.65 22.81
C ASN A 402 5.19 7.58 21.61
N ILE A 403 4.56 7.03 20.58
CA ILE A 403 4.11 7.78 19.41
C ILE A 403 2.60 7.96 19.49
N TRP A 404 2.18 9.18 19.73
CA TRP A 404 0.78 9.61 19.70
C TRP A 404 0.41 10.01 18.29
N TYR A 405 -0.80 9.68 17.85
CA TYR A 405 -1.30 10.11 16.57
C TYR A 405 -2.76 10.54 16.65
N THR A 406 -3.15 11.52 15.84
CA THR A 406 -4.55 11.82 15.53
C THR A 406 -4.91 11.12 14.22
N ALA A 407 -6.15 10.67 14.11
CA ALA A 407 -6.69 10.19 12.85
C ALA A 407 -8.01 10.92 12.60
N HIS A 408 -8.17 11.40 11.37
CA HIS A 408 -9.49 11.82 10.92
C HIS A 408 -10.40 10.59 10.86
N ARG A 409 -11.65 10.78 11.30
CA ARG A 409 -12.71 9.87 10.90
C ARG A 409 -12.86 10.03 9.39
N SER A 410 -12.59 8.95 8.68
CA SER A 410 -12.60 8.90 7.23
C SER A 410 -13.91 9.41 6.69
#